data_AF-A0A6P7FI00-F1
#
_entry.id   AF-A0A6P7FI00-F1
#
_cell.length_a   1.000
_cell.length_b   1.000
_cell.length_c   1.000
_cell.angle_alpha   90.00
_cell.angle_beta   90.00
_cell.angle_gamma   90.00
#
_symmetry.space_group_name_H-M   'P 1'
#
loop_
_entity.id
_entity.type
_entity.pdbx_description
1 polymer ?
#
loop_
_entity_poly.entity_id
_entity_poly.type
_entity_poly.pdbx_seq_one_letter_code
_entity_poly.pdbx_strand_id
1 'polypeptide(L)'
;MIKMMREVMWKNDEMMAEIRTIRKHQKETMDNIKELKEKNKKLEEGLKMANKRIEQLEKDRRRNNIVLKGLTLDPNDRKPVKESVEHFIGRNLKLQVKLRGAVKIGDQIFVAEMENLTDKLSVLKNKGKLTNLQGQKVYIESDLTRKEREIQAKIRKMAKVEKDKGNNTKIGYMKLEINGKEWKWDHIMRKLYKFTETSGKGLQRSNKK
;
A
#
# COMPACT_ATOMS: atom_id res chain seq x y z
N MET A 1 -35.37 -21.19 69.77
CA MET A 1 -34.39 -20.11 69.53
C MET A 1 -32.96 -20.65 69.27
N ILE A 2 -32.38 -21.47 70.16
CA ILE A 2 -31.00 -22.00 70.03
C ILE A 2 -30.75 -22.87 68.78
N LYS A 3 -31.73 -23.71 68.39
CA LYS A 3 -31.61 -24.58 67.20
C LYS A 3 -31.54 -23.80 65.88
N MET A 4 -32.39 -22.79 65.72
CA MET A 4 -32.34 -21.87 64.57
C MET A 4 -31.02 -21.11 64.50
N MET A 5 -30.49 -20.67 65.64
CA MET A 5 -29.25 -19.90 65.70
C MET A 5 -28.04 -20.72 65.23
N ARG A 6 -27.97 -22.01 65.58
CA ARG A 6 -26.92 -22.93 65.08
C ARG A 6 -27.03 -23.19 63.58
N GLU A 7 -28.25 -23.34 63.06
CA GLU A 7 -28.46 -23.56 61.63
C GLU A 7 -28.06 -22.34 60.79
N VAL A 8 -28.37 -21.13 61.28
CA VAL A 8 -27.94 -19.87 60.66
C VAL A 8 -26.42 -19.72 60.69
N MET A 9 -25.77 -20.08 61.80
CA MET A 9 -24.30 -20.04 61.89
C MET A 9 -23.64 -21.01 60.90
N TRP A 10 -24.13 -22.24 60.77
CA TRP A 10 -23.59 -23.22 59.83
C TRP A 10 -23.74 -22.77 58.36
N LYS A 11 -24.92 -22.26 57.99
CA LYS A 11 -25.15 -21.68 56.66
C LYS A 11 -24.26 -20.46 56.39
N ASN A 12 -23.98 -19.63 57.40
CA ASN A 12 -23.05 -18.51 57.26
C ASN A 12 -21.61 -18.97 57.03
N ASP A 13 -21.16 -20.02 57.72
CA ASP A 13 -19.81 -20.56 57.54
C ASP A 13 -19.61 -21.18 56.15
N GLU A 14 -20.62 -21.91 55.66
CA GLU A 14 -20.65 -22.48 54.30
C GLU A 14 -20.63 -21.36 53.24
N MET A 15 -21.49 -20.36 53.38
CA MET A 15 -21.52 -19.19 52.50
C MET A 15 -20.18 -18.42 52.52
N MET A 16 -19.53 -18.31 53.68
CA MET A 16 -18.21 -17.68 53.79
C MET A 16 -17.08 -18.51 53.16
N ALA A 17 -17.23 -19.83 53.09
CA ALA A 17 -16.31 -20.70 52.35
C ALA A 17 -16.50 -20.52 50.83
N GLU A 18 -17.74 -20.48 50.34
CA GLU A 18 -18.06 -20.21 48.94
C GLU A 18 -17.59 -18.83 48.48
N ILE A 19 -17.79 -17.79 49.29
CA ILE A 19 -17.29 -16.43 48.98
C ILE A 19 -15.76 -16.44 48.84
N ARG A 20 -15.05 -17.21 49.66
CA ARG A 20 -13.59 -17.34 49.56
C ARG A 20 -13.16 -18.05 48.28
N THR A 21 -13.83 -19.13 47.89
CA THR A 21 -13.50 -19.83 46.64
C THR A 21 -13.83 -18.97 45.42
N ILE A 22 -14.96 -18.27 45.40
CA ILE A 22 -15.33 -17.33 44.33
C ILE A 22 -14.28 -16.22 44.20
N ARG A 23 -13.86 -15.60 45.31
CA ARG A 23 -12.81 -14.56 45.29
C ARG A 23 -11.48 -15.08 44.75
N LYS A 24 -11.12 -16.33 45.08
CA LYS A 24 -9.90 -16.96 44.56
C LYS A 24 -9.98 -17.15 43.03
N HIS A 25 -11.06 -17.73 42.53
CA HIS A 25 -11.27 -17.90 41.09
C HIS A 25 -11.36 -16.56 40.35
N GLN A 26 -11.99 -15.54 40.95
CA GLN A 26 -12.02 -14.18 40.38
C GLN A 26 -10.62 -13.60 40.25
N LYS A 27 -9.76 -13.78 41.25
CA LYS A 27 -8.36 -13.34 41.19
C LYS A 27 -7.60 -14.05 40.08
N GLU A 28 -7.66 -15.38 40.02
CA GLU A 28 -7.02 -16.18 38.97
C GLU A 28 -7.51 -15.77 37.56
N THR A 29 -8.82 -15.53 37.43
CA THR A 29 -9.40 -15.06 36.16
C THR A 29 -8.89 -13.68 35.78
N MET A 30 -8.78 -12.75 36.74
CA MET A 30 -8.23 -11.42 36.49
C MET A 30 -6.75 -11.47 36.07
N ASP A 31 -5.96 -12.32 36.72
CA ASP A 31 -4.55 -12.51 36.38
C ASP A 31 -4.39 -13.09 34.96
N ASN A 32 -5.20 -14.09 34.60
CA ASN A 32 -5.25 -14.65 33.25
C ASN A 32 -5.66 -13.61 32.20
N ILE A 33 -6.68 -12.79 32.49
CA ILE A 33 -7.11 -11.69 31.60
C ILE A 33 -5.98 -10.68 31.38
N LYS A 34 -5.24 -10.35 32.44
CA LYS A 34 -4.11 -9.41 32.35
C LYS A 34 -3.00 -9.97 31.46
N GLU A 35 -2.66 -11.25 31.62
CA GLU A 35 -1.65 -11.91 30.79
C GLU A 35 -2.10 -12.01 29.33
N LEU A 36 -3.37 -12.36 29.08
CA LEU A 36 -3.94 -12.40 27.73
C LEU A 36 -3.91 -11.02 27.06
N LYS A 37 -4.21 -9.95 27.79
CA LYS A 37 -4.12 -8.57 27.26
C LYS A 37 -2.70 -8.21 26.85
N GLU A 38 -1.71 -8.56 27.66
CA GLU A 38 -0.30 -8.29 27.35
C GLU A 38 0.18 -9.12 26.15
N LYS A 39 -0.19 -10.40 26.08
CA LYS A 39 0.09 -11.26 24.91
C LYS A 39 -0.56 -10.71 23.64
N ASN A 40 -1.83 -10.30 23.71
CA ASN A 40 -2.55 -9.72 22.58
C ASN A 40 -1.88 -8.44 22.09
N LYS A 41 -1.46 -7.55 22.99
CA LYS A 41 -0.73 -6.33 22.61
C LYS A 41 0.57 -6.65 21.86
N LYS A 42 1.36 -7.61 22.34
CA LYS A 42 2.59 -8.06 21.66
C LYS A 42 2.29 -8.67 20.29
N LEU A 43 1.22 -9.45 20.16
CA LEU A 43 0.78 -10.01 18.90
C LEU A 43 0.35 -8.92 17.90
N GLU A 44 -0.40 -7.92 18.35
CA GLU A 44 -0.81 -6.78 17.52
C GLU A 44 0.40 -5.99 16.99
N GLU A 45 1.39 -5.74 17.85
CA GLU A 45 2.65 -5.10 17.46
C GLU A 45 3.44 -5.95 16.46
N GLY A 46 3.54 -7.26 16.70
CA GLY A 46 4.16 -8.21 15.79
C GLY A 46 3.49 -8.25 14.41
N LEU A 47 2.16 -8.33 14.38
CA LEU A 47 1.36 -8.29 13.15
C LEU A 47 1.55 -6.98 12.38
N LYS A 48 1.61 -5.85 13.09
CA LYS A 48 1.86 -4.54 12.46
C LYS A 48 3.24 -4.50 11.79
N MET A 49 4.28 -5.00 12.45
CA MET A 49 5.63 -5.06 11.89
C MET A 49 5.71 -6.02 10.69
N ALA A 50 5.12 -7.20 10.81
CA ALA A 50 5.06 -8.19 9.73
C ALA A 50 4.37 -7.62 8.49
N ASN A 51 3.19 -7.00 8.67
CA ASN A 51 2.46 -6.36 7.57
C ASN A 51 3.25 -5.25 6.89
N LYS A 52 3.98 -4.42 7.66
CA LYS A 52 4.87 -3.39 7.11
C LYS A 52 6.00 -4.00 6.29
N ARG A 53 6.58 -5.12 6.76
CA ARG A 53 7.65 -5.83 6.05
C ARG A 53 7.15 -6.47 4.75
N ILE A 54 5.97 -7.09 4.77
CA ILE A 54 5.34 -7.66 3.57
C ILE A 54 5.09 -6.57 2.53
N GLU A 55 4.54 -5.42 2.94
CA GLU A 55 4.31 -4.30 2.02
C GLU A 55 5.62 -3.78 1.40
N GLN A 56 6.68 -3.68 2.20
CA GLN A 56 7.98 -3.24 1.70
C GLN A 56 8.56 -4.22 0.68
N LEU A 57 8.51 -5.52 0.98
CA LEU A 57 8.96 -6.57 0.06
C LEU A 57 8.15 -6.57 -1.24
N GLU A 58 6.84 -6.36 -1.17
CA GLU A 58 6.01 -6.26 -2.37
C GLU A 58 6.40 -5.04 -3.23
N LYS A 59 6.64 -3.88 -2.61
CA LYS A 59 7.11 -2.68 -3.31
C LYS A 59 8.46 -2.90 -3.97
N ASP A 60 9.40 -3.51 -3.26
CA ASP A 60 10.75 -3.75 -3.79
C ASP A 60 10.71 -4.73 -4.97
N ARG A 61 9.88 -5.78 -4.90
CA ARG A 61 9.67 -6.72 -6.02
C ARG A 61 9.03 -6.07 -7.25
N ARG A 62 8.17 -5.05 -7.07
CA ARG A 62 7.52 -4.32 -8.17
C ARG A 62 8.28 -3.08 -8.62
N ARG A 63 9.34 -2.69 -7.90
CA ARG A 63 10.02 -1.42 -8.07
C ARG A 63 10.51 -1.18 -9.49
N ASN A 64 11.01 -2.23 -10.14
CA ASN A 64 11.51 -2.15 -11.53
C ASN A 64 10.49 -2.63 -12.56
N ASN A 65 9.26 -2.96 -12.13
CA ASN A 65 8.25 -3.50 -13.03
C ASN A 65 7.47 -2.38 -13.73
N ILE A 66 7.14 -2.62 -14.98
CA ILE A 66 6.20 -1.84 -15.78
C ILE A 66 5.06 -2.73 -16.27
N VAL A 67 3.90 -2.11 -16.47
CA VAL A 67 2.72 -2.76 -17.06
C VAL A 67 2.46 -2.13 -18.41
N LEU A 68 2.43 -2.97 -19.45
CA LEU A 68 2.06 -2.59 -20.81
C LEU A 68 0.63 -3.07 -21.08
N LYS A 69 -0.22 -2.20 -21.62
CA LYS A 69 -1.62 -2.50 -21.95
C LYS A 69 -1.89 -2.14 -23.41
N GLY A 70 -2.69 -2.95 -24.10
CA GLY A 70 -3.04 -2.75 -25.51
C GLY A 70 -1.94 -3.17 -26.49
N LEU A 71 -0.93 -3.91 -26.01
CA LEU A 71 0.12 -4.46 -26.85
C LEU A 71 -0.37 -5.77 -27.48
N THR A 72 -0.37 -5.84 -28.80
CA THR A 72 -0.65 -7.07 -29.55
C THR A 72 0.67 -7.63 -30.03
N LEU A 73 1.04 -8.81 -29.52
CA LEU A 73 2.15 -9.59 -30.05
C LEU A 73 1.60 -10.62 -31.04
N ASP A 74 2.34 -10.89 -32.10
CA ASP A 74 1.99 -11.92 -33.08
C ASP A 74 2.04 -13.30 -32.39
N PRO A 75 0.94 -14.06 -32.36
CA PRO A 75 0.90 -15.40 -31.76
C PRO A 75 1.88 -16.39 -32.41
N ASN A 76 2.28 -16.15 -33.66
CA ASN A 76 3.21 -16.99 -34.40
C ASN A 76 4.68 -16.59 -34.20
N ASP A 77 4.95 -15.47 -33.50
CA ASP A 77 6.31 -15.06 -33.18
C ASP A 77 6.91 -16.05 -32.17
N ARG A 78 7.96 -16.77 -32.58
CA ARG A 78 8.68 -17.71 -31.72
C ARG A 78 9.57 -17.01 -30.70
N LYS A 79 9.68 -15.68 -30.76
CA LYS A 79 10.49 -14.91 -29.82
C LYS A 79 9.91 -14.98 -28.41
N PRO A 80 10.78 -15.08 -27.38
CA PRO A 80 10.34 -14.89 -26.00
C PRO A 80 9.63 -13.54 -25.84
N VAL A 81 8.55 -13.52 -25.04
CA VAL A 81 7.78 -12.30 -24.73
C VAL A 81 8.69 -11.15 -24.29
N LYS A 82 9.76 -11.46 -23.55
CA LYS A 82 10.79 -10.52 -23.14
C LYS A 82 11.39 -9.76 -24.34
N GLU A 83 11.87 -10.47 -25.35
CA GLU A 83 12.51 -9.88 -26.52
C GLU A 83 11.52 -9.07 -27.34
N SER A 84 10.29 -9.54 -27.48
CA SER A 84 9.25 -8.79 -28.20
C SER A 84 8.92 -7.46 -27.50
N VAL A 85 8.91 -7.44 -26.16
CA VAL A 85 8.71 -6.20 -25.37
C VAL A 85 9.93 -5.27 -25.46
N GLU A 86 11.15 -5.79 -25.35
CA GLU A 86 12.38 -5.00 -25.54
C GLU A 86 12.41 -4.35 -26.92
N HIS A 87 12.12 -5.14 -27.96
CA HIS A 87 12.05 -4.68 -29.34
C HIS A 87 10.96 -3.61 -29.53
N PHE A 88 9.77 -3.80 -28.92
CA PHE A 88 8.71 -2.81 -28.95
C PHE A 88 9.15 -1.48 -28.32
N ILE A 89 9.80 -1.52 -27.15
CA ILE A 89 10.32 -0.32 -26.46
C ILE A 89 11.40 0.35 -27.32
N GLY A 90 12.33 -0.43 -27.86
CA GLY A 90 13.40 0.05 -28.75
C GLY A 90 12.86 0.79 -29.97
N ARG A 91 11.94 0.17 -30.70
CA ARG A 91 11.37 0.74 -31.93
C ARG A 91 10.54 2.00 -31.66
N ASN A 92 9.65 1.96 -30.66
CA ASN A 92 8.65 3.01 -30.48
C ASN A 92 9.11 4.15 -29.56
N LEU A 93 9.98 3.87 -28.58
CA LEU A 93 10.48 4.90 -27.66
C LEU A 93 11.89 5.41 -28.03
N LYS A 94 12.59 4.71 -28.93
CA LYS A 94 14.01 4.92 -29.26
C LYS A 94 14.91 4.78 -28.03
N LEU A 95 14.66 3.75 -27.22
CA LEU A 95 15.40 3.46 -26.00
C LEU A 95 15.92 2.02 -26.04
N GLN A 96 17.22 1.82 -25.83
CA GLN A 96 17.75 0.49 -25.56
C GLN A 96 17.52 0.17 -24.08
N VAL A 97 16.80 -0.91 -23.83
CA VAL A 97 16.48 -1.36 -22.47
C VAL A 97 16.72 -2.85 -22.35
N LYS A 98 17.03 -3.30 -21.14
CA LYS A 98 17.13 -4.72 -20.80
C LYS A 98 16.10 -5.10 -19.75
N LEU A 99 15.46 -6.23 -19.96
CA LEU A 99 14.49 -6.84 -19.06
C LEU A 99 15.10 -8.05 -18.37
N ARG A 100 14.74 -8.26 -17.10
CA ARG A 100 14.98 -9.55 -16.42
C ARG A 100 14.00 -10.60 -16.89
N GLY A 101 12.73 -10.20 -17.09
CA GLY A 101 11.69 -11.06 -17.62
C GLY A 101 10.45 -10.27 -18.03
N ALA A 102 9.58 -10.90 -18.81
CA ALA A 102 8.27 -10.36 -19.14
C ALA A 102 7.24 -11.50 -19.23
N VAL A 103 6.03 -11.24 -18.74
CA VAL A 103 4.94 -12.21 -18.70
C VAL A 103 3.64 -11.58 -19.20
N LYS A 104 2.85 -12.36 -19.94
CA LYS A 104 1.48 -11.99 -20.33
C LYS A 104 0.55 -12.33 -19.16
N ILE A 105 -0.24 -11.35 -18.70
CA ILE A 105 -1.16 -11.53 -17.54
C ILE A 105 -2.64 -11.37 -17.92
N GLY A 106 -2.92 -11.02 -19.17
CA GLY A 106 -4.27 -10.87 -19.69
C GLY A 106 -4.24 -10.64 -21.19
N ASP A 107 -5.41 -10.41 -21.79
CA ASP A 107 -5.44 -10.07 -23.21
C ASP A 107 -4.79 -8.70 -23.42
N GLN A 108 -3.76 -8.68 -24.27
CA GLN A 108 -2.94 -7.50 -24.55
C GLN A 108 -2.31 -6.81 -23.32
N ILE A 109 -2.18 -7.50 -22.18
CA ILE A 109 -1.56 -6.96 -20.94
C ILE A 109 -0.33 -7.76 -20.57
N PHE A 110 0.78 -7.04 -20.41
CA PHE A 110 2.09 -7.59 -20.08
C PHE A 110 2.69 -6.91 -18.86
N VAL A 111 3.38 -7.67 -18.03
CA VAL A 111 4.24 -7.16 -16.96
C VAL A 111 5.68 -7.45 -17.34
N ALA A 112 6.51 -6.42 -17.34
CA ALA A 112 7.94 -6.53 -17.64
C ALA A 112 8.76 -6.03 -16.46
N GLU A 113 9.71 -6.83 -16.01
CA GLU A 113 10.69 -6.46 -14.98
C GLU A 113 11.93 -5.88 -15.68
N MET A 114 12.17 -4.58 -15.47
CA MET A 114 13.37 -3.92 -15.99
C MET A 114 14.60 -4.33 -15.17
N GLU A 115 15.76 -4.39 -15.81
CA GLU A 115 17.01 -4.73 -15.11
C GLU A 115 17.39 -3.68 -14.06
N ASN A 116 17.11 -2.41 -14.35
CA ASN A 116 17.44 -1.28 -13.49
C ASN A 116 16.31 -0.22 -13.46
N LEU A 117 16.31 0.59 -12.39
CA LEU A 117 15.30 1.63 -12.18
C LEU A 117 15.44 2.80 -13.18
N THR A 118 16.65 3.11 -13.62
CA THR A 118 16.93 4.21 -14.54
C THR A 118 16.23 3.99 -15.88
N ASP A 119 16.31 2.78 -16.43
CA ASP A 119 15.63 2.41 -17.66
C ASP A 119 14.12 2.46 -17.49
N LYS A 120 13.58 1.97 -16.35
CA LYS A 120 12.16 2.11 -16.02
C LYS A 120 11.73 3.58 -16.07
N LEU A 121 12.48 4.47 -15.44
CA LEU A 121 12.17 5.90 -15.42
C LEU A 121 12.24 6.53 -16.82
N SER A 122 13.23 6.13 -17.62
CA SER A 122 13.38 6.55 -19.02
C SER A 122 12.19 6.12 -19.88
N VAL A 123 11.74 4.87 -19.74
CA VAL A 123 10.53 4.37 -20.42
C VAL A 123 9.29 5.14 -19.97
N LEU A 124 9.09 5.34 -18.66
CA LEU A 124 7.93 6.06 -18.13
C LEU A 124 7.91 7.54 -18.51
N LYS A 125 9.08 8.18 -18.71
CA LYS A 125 9.20 9.56 -19.21
C LYS A 125 8.86 9.65 -20.70
N ASN A 126 9.25 8.66 -21.49
CA ASN A 126 9.08 8.65 -22.94
C ASN A 126 7.74 8.04 -23.41
N LYS A 127 6.97 7.38 -22.54
CA LYS A 127 5.70 6.71 -22.88
C LYS A 127 4.68 7.59 -23.62
N GLY A 128 4.77 8.91 -23.48
CA GLY A 128 3.92 9.85 -24.23
C GLY A 128 4.07 9.70 -25.75
N LYS A 129 5.21 9.22 -26.25
CA LYS A 129 5.41 8.94 -27.68
C LYS A 129 4.45 7.85 -28.21
N LEU A 130 3.96 6.98 -27.33
CA LEU A 130 3.04 5.90 -27.69
C LEU A 130 1.63 6.40 -28.00
N THR A 131 1.25 7.61 -27.56
CA THR A 131 -0.09 8.15 -27.85
C THR A 131 -0.29 8.46 -29.33
N ASN A 132 0.80 8.61 -30.08
CA ASN A 132 0.78 8.98 -31.50
C ASN A 132 0.95 7.77 -32.43
N LEU A 133 1.00 6.54 -31.89
CA LEU A 133 1.08 5.34 -32.70
C LEU A 133 -0.25 5.12 -33.44
N GLN A 134 -0.21 5.25 -34.76
CA GLN A 134 -1.37 5.01 -35.61
C GLN A 134 -1.80 3.54 -35.49
N GLY A 135 -3.08 3.30 -35.21
CA GLY A 135 -3.68 1.97 -35.19
C GLY A 135 -3.57 1.18 -33.88
N GLN A 136 -2.81 1.62 -32.87
CA GLN A 136 -2.69 0.89 -31.61
C GLN A 136 -2.58 1.82 -30.38
N LYS A 137 -3.55 1.72 -29.46
CA LYS A 137 -3.56 2.46 -28.19
C LYS A 137 -2.77 1.68 -27.13
N VAL A 138 -1.45 1.80 -27.15
CA VAL A 138 -0.57 1.17 -26.15
C VAL A 138 -0.31 2.12 -24.97
N TYR A 139 -0.48 1.63 -23.75
CA TYR A 139 -0.22 2.37 -22.52
C TYR A 139 0.85 1.67 -21.69
N ILE A 140 1.80 2.46 -21.15
CA ILE A 140 2.79 1.98 -20.18
C ILE A 140 2.57 2.66 -18.83
N GLU A 141 2.44 1.86 -17.78
CA GLU A 141 2.29 2.30 -16.40
C GLU A 141 3.34 1.63 -15.49
N SER A 142 3.57 2.19 -14.30
CA SER A 142 4.32 1.46 -13.28
C SER A 142 3.45 0.31 -12.76
N ASP A 143 4.05 -0.84 -12.49
CA ASP A 143 3.40 -1.84 -11.65
C ASP A 143 3.32 -1.29 -10.21
N LEU A 144 2.12 -1.26 -9.65
CA LEU A 144 1.82 -0.69 -8.35
C LEU A 144 1.20 -1.78 -7.48
N THR A 145 1.57 -1.80 -6.20
CA THR A 145 0.88 -2.62 -5.19
C THR A 145 -0.59 -2.22 -5.08
N ARG A 146 -1.41 -3.08 -4.47
CA ARG A 146 -2.85 -2.79 -4.30
C ARG A 146 -3.09 -1.46 -3.58
N LYS A 147 -2.36 -1.21 -2.48
CA LYS A 147 -2.48 0.05 -1.71
C LYS A 147 -2.09 1.26 -2.56
N GLU A 148 -1.02 1.15 -3.34
CA GLU A 148 -0.59 2.24 -4.23
C GLU A 148 -1.59 2.49 -5.35
N ARG A 149 -2.21 1.43 -5.91
CA ARG A 149 -3.29 1.57 -6.90
C ARG A 149 -4.50 2.30 -6.35
N GLU A 150 -4.92 1.99 -5.12
CA GLU A 150 -6.02 2.69 -4.45
C GLU A 150 -5.71 4.18 -4.26
N ILE A 151 -4.48 4.51 -3.85
CA ILE A 151 -4.03 5.90 -3.75
C ILE A 151 -4.02 6.58 -5.12
N GLN A 152 -3.45 5.93 -6.13
CA GLN A 152 -3.40 6.45 -7.49
C GLN A 152 -4.80 6.70 -8.07
N ALA A 153 -5.77 5.83 -7.77
CA ALA A 153 -7.17 6.01 -8.17
C ALA A 153 -7.80 7.26 -7.53
N LYS A 154 -7.53 7.52 -6.24
CA LYS A 154 -7.97 8.74 -5.57
C LYS A 154 -7.34 9.99 -6.18
N ILE A 155 -6.04 9.93 -6.47
CA ILE A 155 -5.32 11.03 -7.15
C ILE A 155 -5.92 11.30 -8.53
N ARG A 156 -6.19 10.26 -9.32
CA ARG A 156 -6.85 10.39 -10.64
C ARG A 156 -8.23 11.02 -10.54
N LYS A 157 -9.04 10.63 -9.55
CA LYS A 157 -10.36 11.23 -9.31
C LYS A 157 -10.24 12.72 -9.00
N MET A 158 -9.30 13.11 -8.14
CA MET A 158 -9.05 14.52 -7.83
C MET A 158 -8.55 15.30 -9.05
N ALA A 159 -7.60 14.73 -9.80
CA ALA A 159 -7.09 15.34 -11.03
C ALA A 159 -8.20 15.61 -12.05
N LYS A 160 -9.16 14.67 -12.19
CA LYS A 160 -10.33 14.86 -13.06
C LYS A 160 -11.18 16.04 -12.59
N VAL A 161 -11.54 16.09 -11.31
CA VAL A 161 -12.32 17.19 -10.74
C VAL A 161 -11.63 18.54 -10.96
N GLU A 162 -10.32 18.61 -10.81
CA GLU A 162 -9.56 19.85 -11.03
C GLU A 162 -9.46 20.22 -12.51
N LYS A 163 -9.34 19.25 -13.41
CA LYS A 163 -9.44 19.50 -14.86
C LYS A 163 -10.82 20.02 -15.26
N ASP A 164 -11.89 19.47 -14.68
CA ASP A 164 -13.26 19.90 -14.95
C ASP A 164 -13.50 21.36 -14.48
N LYS A 165 -12.69 21.85 -13.53
CA LYS A 165 -12.64 23.28 -13.12
C LYS A 165 -11.75 24.16 -14.00
N GLY A 166 -11.15 23.62 -15.07
CA GLY A 166 -10.24 24.33 -15.96
C GLY A 166 -8.78 24.37 -15.51
N ASN A 167 -8.39 23.67 -14.44
CA ASN A 167 -7.00 23.63 -14.00
C ASN A 167 -6.17 22.63 -14.82
N ASN A 168 -4.90 22.97 -15.06
CA ASN A 168 -3.95 22.05 -15.65
C ASN A 168 -3.41 21.10 -14.57
N THR A 169 -3.53 19.79 -14.80
CA THR A 169 -3.08 18.78 -13.82
C THR A 169 -2.12 17.77 -14.43
N LYS A 170 -1.05 17.42 -13.70
CA LYS A 170 -0.18 16.28 -14.01
C LYS A 170 -0.12 15.30 -12.86
N ILE A 171 -0.23 14.01 -13.15
CA ILE A 171 -0.21 12.95 -12.15
C ILE A 171 1.18 12.31 -12.14
N GLY A 172 1.83 12.29 -10.98
CA GLY A 172 3.06 11.54 -10.72
C GLY A 172 2.81 10.30 -9.87
N TYR A 173 3.89 9.68 -9.41
CA TYR A 173 3.83 8.65 -8.38
C TYR A 173 3.52 9.30 -7.03
N MET A 174 2.39 8.92 -6.41
CA MET A 174 1.95 9.44 -5.10
C MET A 174 1.79 10.98 -5.02
N LYS A 175 1.67 11.66 -6.17
CA LYS A 175 1.59 13.12 -6.24
C LYS A 175 0.73 13.62 -7.38
N LEU A 176 0.23 14.84 -7.21
CA LEU A 176 -0.57 15.59 -8.17
C LEU A 176 0.01 17.00 -8.31
N GLU A 177 0.28 17.44 -9.53
CA GLU A 177 0.61 18.82 -9.85
C GLU A 177 -0.66 19.52 -10.34
N ILE A 178 -0.99 20.69 -9.79
CA ILE A 178 -2.12 21.53 -10.20
C ILE A 178 -1.57 22.92 -10.49
N ASN A 179 -1.67 23.39 -11.74
CA ASN A 179 -1.15 24.68 -12.19
C ASN A 179 0.31 24.93 -11.74
N GLY A 180 1.17 23.92 -11.90
CA GLY A 180 2.59 23.96 -11.52
C GLY A 180 2.87 23.80 -10.02
N LYS A 181 1.85 23.70 -9.16
CA LYS A 181 2.02 23.49 -7.71
C LYS A 181 1.91 22.01 -7.37
N GLU A 182 2.91 21.48 -6.66
CA GLU A 182 2.96 20.07 -6.29
C GLU A 182 2.13 19.77 -5.03
N TRP A 183 1.38 18.68 -5.07
CA TRP A 183 0.64 18.11 -3.95
C TRP A 183 1.09 16.67 -3.73
N LYS A 184 1.49 16.33 -2.51
CA LYS A 184 1.97 14.98 -2.15
C LYS A 184 0.92 14.24 -1.34
N TRP A 185 0.90 12.91 -1.45
CA TRP A 185 0.03 12.07 -0.66
C TRP A 185 0.55 11.89 0.77
N ASP A 186 -0.26 12.24 1.76
CA ASP A 186 -0.01 11.93 3.17
C ASP A 186 -0.58 10.55 3.50
N HIS A 187 0.27 9.61 3.91
CA HIS A 187 -0.15 8.24 4.26
C HIS A 187 -0.90 8.15 5.60
N ILE A 188 -0.69 9.10 6.52
CA ILE A 188 -1.36 9.18 7.81
C ILE A 188 -2.75 9.79 7.62
N MET A 189 -2.82 10.98 7.00
CA MET A 189 -4.07 11.69 6.78
C MET A 189 -4.88 11.14 5.59
N ARG A 190 -4.27 10.28 4.76
CA ARG A 190 -4.87 9.69 3.54
C ARG A 190 -5.46 10.74 2.59
N LYS A 191 -4.76 11.86 2.42
CA LYS A 191 -5.15 12.97 1.57
C LYS A 191 -3.94 13.63 0.91
N LEU A 192 -4.18 14.34 -0.19
CA LEU A 192 -3.17 15.21 -0.79
C LEU A 192 -3.00 16.47 0.06
N TYR A 193 -1.75 16.89 0.26
CA TYR A 193 -1.41 18.17 0.86
C TYR A 193 -0.49 18.94 -0.08
N LYS A 194 -0.63 20.27 -0.09
CA LYS A 194 0.20 21.15 -0.90
C LYS A 194 1.63 21.10 -0.38
N PHE A 195 2.57 20.72 -1.24
CA PHE A 195 3.99 20.72 -0.92
C PHE A 195 4.52 22.14 -1.13
N THR A 196 4.97 22.77 -0.04
CA THR A 196 5.76 24.00 -0.10
C THR A 196 7.23 23.62 0.06
N GLU A 197 8.06 23.91 -0.94
CA GLU A 197 9.51 23.89 -0.73
C GLU A 197 9.85 25.03 0.23
N THR A 198 9.88 24.74 1.52
CA THR A 198 10.58 25.59 2.47
C THR A 198 12.07 25.47 2.14
N SER A 199 12.61 26.49 1.48
CA SER A 199 14.04 26.79 1.47
C SER A 199 14.59 26.56 2.89
N GLY A 200 15.65 25.77 3.02
CA GLY A 200 16.13 25.28 4.30
C GLY A 200 16.29 26.36 5.36
N LYS A 201 15.58 26.21 6.48
CA LYS A 201 15.97 26.59 7.85
C LYS A 201 14.97 25.95 8.83
N GLY A 202 15.51 25.54 9.98
CA GLY A 202 14.97 24.51 10.87
C GLY A 202 13.51 24.64 11.29
N LEU A 203 12.84 23.49 11.38
CA LEU A 203 11.55 23.37 12.07
C LEU A 203 11.84 22.93 13.52
N GLN A 204 11.96 23.90 14.43
CA GLN A 204 11.69 23.65 15.83
C GLN A 204 10.23 23.21 15.94
N ARG A 205 10.00 21.99 16.42
CA ARG A 205 8.68 21.53 16.81
C ARG A 205 8.29 22.26 18.10
N SER A 206 7.44 23.27 17.99
CA SER A 206 6.70 23.77 19.14
C SER A 206 5.60 22.75 19.47
N ASN A 207 5.80 22.03 20.57
CA ASN A 207 4.72 21.29 21.20
C ASN A 207 3.74 22.30 21.80
N LYS A 208 2.49 22.26 21.33
CA LYS A 208 1.34 22.82 22.04
C LYS A 208 0.37 21.69 22.36
N LYS A 209 0.54 21.11 23.54
CA LYS A 209 -0.43 20.98 24.64
C LYS A 209 0.10 19.96 25.65
#